data_AF-A0AAJ6AEX0-F1
#
_entry.id   AF-A0AAJ6AEX0-F1
#
_cell.length_a   1.000
_cell.length_b   1.000
_cell.length_c   1.000
_cell.angle_alpha   90.00
_cell.angle_beta   90.00
_cell.angle_gamma   90.00
#
_symmetry.space_group_name_H-M   'P 1'
#
loop_
_entity.id
_entity.type
_entity.pdbx_description
1 polymer ?
#
loop_
_entity_poly.entity_id
_entity_poly.type
_entity_poly.pdbx_seq_one_letter_code
_entity_poly.pdbx_strand_id
1 'polypeptide(L)'
;MKAFTKLKNAPNMKLQKPNAENAFIIIGSQAWDFAKAPPAERTQGEIALDNVLPQGDKSPPIVLTSEVLKNVHQYRIAPKQAHTITLQRANHGEDVSSEIMAKLCLNLANNTQAKIVHYIDEAEQHIEDLSGYIERIRQGEAMAENVAEVTASDDVNADIDKHQNYIEKRTENGIEGLYRITPKYDKDTGELQLQAHGMAF
;
A
#
# COMPACT_ATOMS: atom_id res chain seq x y z
N MET A 1 11.10 -0.17 -24.68
CA MET A 1 11.19 -1.22 -23.64
C MET A 1 11.31 -0.54 -22.28
N LYS A 2 10.30 -0.59 -21.41
CA LYS A 2 10.44 -0.10 -20.01
C LYS A 2 11.33 -1.09 -19.25
N ALA A 3 12.44 -0.62 -18.69
CA ALA A 3 13.28 -1.44 -17.83
C ALA A 3 12.48 -1.81 -16.57
N PHE A 4 12.30 -3.10 -16.30
CA PHE A 4 11.77 -3.55 -15.02
C PHE A 4 12.86 -3.35 -13.97
N THR A 5 12.83 -2.20 -13.28
CA THR A 5 13.72 -1.94 -12.15
C THR A 5 13.46 -2.98 -11.07
N LYS A 6 14.46 -3.80 -10.75
CA LYS A 6 14.35 -4.84 -9.73
C LYS A 6 14.07 -4.20 -8.37
N LEU A 7 12.99 -4.61 -7.70
CA LEU A 7 12.66 -4.13 -6.35
C LEU A 7 13.78 -4.43 -5.35
N LYS A 8 14.11 -3.43 -4.52
CA LYS A 8 14.99 -3.56 -3.36
C LYS A 8 14.25 -4.34 -2.26
N ASN A 9 14.96 -5.05 -1.40
CA ASN A 9 14.31 -5.69 -0.25
C ASN A 9 14.10 -4.65 0.86
N ALA A 10 12.89 -4.57 1.41
CA ALA A 10 12.65 -3.82 2.63
C ALA A 10 13.46 -4.42 3.81
N PRO A 11 13.68 -3.67 4.90
CA PRO A 11 14.26 -4.21 6.12
C PRO A 11 13.61 -5.53 6.56
N ASN A 12 14.44 -6.48 7.03
CA ASN A 12 14.05 -7.83 7.45
C ASN A 12 13.42 -8.75 6.38
N MET A 13 13.23 -8.29 5.13
CA MET A 13 12.70 -9.14 4.05
C MET A 13 13.58 -10.34 3.70
N LYS A 14 14.91 -10.19 3.77
CA LYS A 14 15.85 -11.29 3.52
C LYS A 14 15.85 -12.35 4.61
N LEU A 15 15.28 -12.03 5.78
CA LEU A 15 15.18 -12.92 6.94
C LEU A 15 13.87 -13.73 6.93
N GLN A 16 12.96 -13.42 5.99
CA GLN A 16 11.72 -14.17 5.82
C GLN A 16 11.97 -15.50 5.12
N LYS A 17 11.18 -16.51 5.47
CA LYS A 17 11.16 -17.77 4.72
C LYS A 17 10.71 -17.51 3.27
N PRO A 18 11.39 -18.03 2.24
CA PRO A 18 11.07 -17.74 0.83
C PRO A 18 9.63 -18.09 0.41
N ASN A 19 9.03 -19.09 1.07
CA ASN A 19 7.67 -19.58 0.86
C ASN A 19 6.72 -19.22 2.03
N ALA A 20 7.06 -18.20 2.82
CA ALA A 20 6.18 -17.76 3.90
C ALA A 20 4.80 -17.36 3.35
N GLU A 21 3.76 -18.03 3.86
CA GLU A 21 2.36 -17.74 3.52
C GLU A 21 1.77 -16.62 4.38
N ASN A 22 2.45 -16.27 5.47
CA ASN A 22 2.06 -15.18 6.37
C ASN A 22 3.18 -14.15 6.43
N ALA A 23 2.82 -12.86 6.47
CA ALA A 23 3.77 -11.77 6.65
C ALA A 23 3.26 -10.78 7.71
N PHE A 24 4.16 -10.37 8.60
CA PHE A 24 3.88 -9.31 9.57
C PHE A 24 4.76 -8.12 9.26
N ILE A 25 4.14 -6.96 9.06
CA ILE A 25 4.78 -5.74 8.60
C ILE A 25 4.44 -4.61 9.57
N ILE A 26 5.46 -3.96 10.12
CA ILE A 26 5.28 -2.79 10.99
C ILE A 26 5.61 -1.54 10.17
N ILE A 27 4.71 -0.56 10.20
CA ILE A 27 4.78 0.66 9.38
C ILE A 27 4.73 1.91 10.25
N GLY A 28 5.54 2.92 9.94
CA GLY A 28 5.49 4.23 10.61
C GLY A 28 6.85 4.70 11.15
N SER A 29 6.86 5.88 11.78
CA SER A 29 8.08 6.48 12.33
C SER A 29 8.71 5.63 13.45
N GLN A 30 7.89 4.92 14.23
CA GLN A 30 8.30 4.09 15.37
C GLN A 30 8.45 2.61 15.00
N ALA A 31 8.39 2.26 13.71
CA ALA A 31 8.35 0.87 13.28
C ALA A 31 9.56 0.04 13.78
N TRP A 32 10.74 0.66 13.89
CA TRP A 32 11.91 0.00 14.47
C TRP A 32 11.83 -0.19 15.99
N ASP A 33 11.19 0.74 16.71
CA ASP A 33 11.06 0.65 18.15
C ASP A 33 10.13 -0.51 18.51
N PHE A 34 9.01 -0.65 17.79
CA PHE A 34 8.11 -1.79 17.93
C PHE A 34 8.76 -3.10 17.50
N ALA A 35 9.52 -3.12 16.39
CA ALA A 35 10.20 -4.33 15.92
C ALA A 35 11.30 -4.83 16.88
N LYS A 36 11.89 -3.92 17.67
CA LYS A 36 12.94 -4.23 18.65
C LYS A 36 12.41 -4.33 20.07
N ALA A 37 11.15 -3.99 20.30
CA ALA A 37 10.54 -4.06 21.61
C ALA A 37 10.69 -5.49 22.12
N PRO A 38 11.17 -5.69 23.37
CA PRO A 38 11.09 -6.99 23.97
C PRO A 38 9.61 -7.40 23.96
N PRO A 39 9.29 -8.69 23.72
CA PRO A 39 7.93 -9.15 23.91
C PRO A 39 7.47 -8.70 25.30
N ALA A 40 6.24 -8.16 25.39
CA ALA A 40 5.64 -7.79 26.66
C ALA A 40 5.80 -8.94 27.67
N GLU A 41 5.87 -8.63 28.98
CA GLU A 41 6.01 -9.65 30.01
C GLU A 41 5.03 -10.79 29.76
N ARG A 42 5.56 -11.91 29.29
CA ARG A 42 4.76 -13.02 28.82
C ARG A 42 4.20 -13.72 30.05
N THR A 43 2.91 -14.00 30.02
CA THR A 43 2.30 -14.83 31.06
C THR A 43 2.98 -16.20 31.07
N GLN A 44 3.02 -16.88 32.21
CA GLN A 44 3.57 -18.24 32.30
C GLN A 44 2.90 -19.20 31.31
N GLY A 45 1.64 -18.97 30.95
CA GLY A 45 0.91 -19.73 29.92
C GLY A 45 1.47 -19.55 28.51
N GLU A 46 1.88 -18.34 28.13
CA GLU A 46 2.47 -18.06 26.82
C GLU A 46 3.89 -18.63 26.69
N ILE A 47 4.67 -18.61 27.76
CA ILE A 47 5.99 -19.25 27.82
C ILE A 47 5.84 -20.77 27.72
N ALA A 48 4.83 -21.35 28.38
CA ALA A 48 4.56 -22.78 28.32
C ALA A 48 4.11 -23.22 26.92
N LEU A 49 3.27 -22.42 26.25
CA LEU A 49 2.78 -22.70 24.90
C LEU A 49 3.92 -22.72 23.86
N ASP A 50 4.89 -21.83 24.06
CA ASP A 50 6.12 -21.72 23.28
C ASP A 50 7.06 -22.94 23.41
N ASN A 51 6.94 -23.71 24.48
CA ASN A 51 7.69 -24.96 24.68
C ASN A 51 6.97 -26.17 24.07
N VAL A 52 5.66 -26.05 23.80
CA VAL A 52 4.80 -27.12 23.28
C VAL A 52 4.62 -27.01 21.77
N LEU A 53 4.54 -25.79 21.25
CA LEU A 53 4.51 -25.54 19.82
C LEU A 53 5.95 -25.50 19.30
N PRO A 54 6.27 -26.18 18.18
CA PRO A 54 7.56 -25.98 17.55
C PRO A 54 7.67 -24.48 17.25
N GLN A 55 8.66 -23.84 17.88
CA GLN A 55 9.09 -22.48 17.59
C GLN A 55 9.64 -22.48 16.18
N GLY A 56 8.75 -22.61 15.18
CA GLY A 56 9.15 -22.50 13.81
C GLY A 56 9.73 -21.11 13.67
N ASP A 57 11.02 -21.01 13.30
CA ASP A 57 11.81 -19.77 13.25
C ASP A 57 10.90 -18.57 12.95
N LYS A 58 10.52 -17.82 14.01
CA LYS A 58 9.67 -16.65 13.85
C LYS A 58 10.54 -15.62 13.15
N SER A 59 10.31 -15.45 11.85
CA SER A 59 11.00 -14.43 11.08
C SER A 59 10.67 -13.07 11.72
N PRO A 60 11.66 -12.17 11.88
CA PRO A 60 11.40 -10.86 12.45
C PRO A 60 10.41 -10.08 11.58
N PRO A 61 9.62 -9.16 12.14
CA PRO A 61 8.68 -8.39 11.35
C PRO A 61 9.40 -7.57 10.28
N ILE A 62 8.77 -7.39 9.13
CA ILE A 62 9.26 -6.51 8.06
C ILE A 62 9.01 -5.08 8.50
N VAL A 63 10.03 -4.21 8.42
CA VAL A 63 9.94 -2.85 8.97
C VAL A 63 9.92 -1.83 7.85
N LEU A 64 8.85 -1.04 7.75
CA LEU A 64 8.73 0.06 6.79
C LEU A 64 8.72 1.40 7.54
N THR A 65 9.88 2.03 7.64
CA THR A 65 10.03 3.39 8.18
C THR A 65 9.43 4.42 7.22
N SER A 66 9.28 5.67 7.68
CA SER A 66 8.80 6.77 6.84
C SER A 66 9.56 6.94 5.52
N GLU A 67 10.87 6.66 5.50
CA GLU A 67 11.68 6.69 4.26
C GLU A 67 11.29 5.58 3.28
N VAL A 68 11.10 4.36 3.79
CA VAL A 68 10.69 3.20 2.97
C VAL A 68 9.27 3.40 2.47
N LEU A 69 8.36 3.91 3.31
CA LEU A 69 6.96 4.19 2.98
C LEU A 69 6.84 5.22 1.84
N LYS A 70 7.59 6.32 1.89
CA LYS A 70 7.63 7.34 0.81
C LYS A 70 8.05 6.75 -0.53
N ASN A 71 8.87 5.69 -0.51
CA ASN A 71 9.45 5.07 -1.70
C ASN A 71 8.99 3.61 -1.90
N VAL A 72 7.82 3.23 -1.37
CA VAL A 72 7.39 1.83 -1.26
C VAL A 72 7.34 1.09 -2.60
N HIS A 73 7.09 1.80 -3.71
CA HIS A 73 7.11 1.26 -5.07
C HIS A 73 8.47 0.68 -5.49
N GLN A 74 9.57 1.06 -4.82
CA GLN A 74 10.92 0.55 -5.08
C GLN A 74 11.25 -0.68 -4.25
N TYR A 75 10.39 -1.07 -3.31
CA TYR A 75 10.66 -2.12 -2.34
C TYR A 75 9.76 -3.34 -2.53
N ARG A 76 10.34 -4.52 -2.34
CA ARG A 76 9.61 -5.74 -1.99
C ARG A 76 9.36 -5.65 -0.50
N ILE A 77 8.09 -5.60 -0.11
CA ILE A 77 7.68 -5.42 1.29
C ILE A 77 7.02 -6.67 1.89
N ALA A 78 6.84 -7.72 1.10
CA ALA A 78 6.29 -8.99 1.57
C ALA A 78 6.82 -10.18 0.73
N PRO A 79 6.83 -11.41 1.27
CA PRO A 79 7.10 -12.63 0.51
C PRO A 79 6.10 -12.79 -0.63
N LYS A 80 6.56 -13.31 -1.78
CA LYS A 80 5.71 -13.45 -2.97
C LYS A 80 4.51 -14.37 -2.73
N GLN A 81 4.68 -15.39 -1.90
CA GLN A 81 3.66 -16.39 -1.57
C GLN A 81 2.81 -16.03 -0.35
N ALA A 82 2.98 -14.82 0.23
CA ALA A 82 2.18 -14.40 1.36
C ALA A 82 0.70 -14.30 0.93
N HIS A 83 -0.16 -15.05 1.62
CA HIS A 83 -1.62 -15.06 1.49
C HIS A 83 -2.28 -14.22 2.58
N THR A 84 -1.68 -14.18 3.78
CA THR A 84 -2.15 -13.37 4.91
C THR A 84 -1.09 -12.33 5.25
N ILE A 85 -1.48 -11.07 5.32
CA ILE A 85 -0.59 -9.97 5.66
C ILE A 85 -1.21 -9.13 6.78
N THR A 86 -0.44 -8.86 7.82
CA THR A 86 -0.83 -7.92 8.87
C THR A 86 0.07 -6.69 8.78
N LEU A 87 -0.55 -5.53 8.65
CA LEU A 87 0.07 -4.21 8.73
C LEU A 87 -0.20 -3.65 10.13
N GLN A 88 0.85 -3.45 10.93
CA GLN A 88 0.75 -2.79 12.23
C GLN A 88 1.23 -1.35 12.13
N ARG A 89 0.37 -0.39 12.50
CA ARG A 89 0.74 1.01 12.64
C ARG A 89 1.62 1.19 13.88
N ALA A 90 2.75 1.87 13.69
CA ALA A 90 3.68 2.30 14.72
C ALA A 90 4.10 3.74 14.41
N ASN A 91 3.17 4.68 14.62
CA ASN A 91 3.30 6.05 14.14
C ASN A 91 2.74 7.06 15.15
N HIS A 92 3.07 6.89 16.43
CA HIS A 92 2.61 7.76 17.53
C HIS A 92 1.08 7.86 17.65
N GLY A 93 0.34 6.84 17.20
CA GLY A 93 -1.12 6.86 17.17
C GLY A 93 -1.71 7.67 16.00
N GLU A 94 -0.87 8.25 15.13
CA GLU A 94 -1.31 8.99 13.94
C GLU A 94 -1.43 8.08 12.74
N ASP A 95 -2.48 8.28 11.95
CA ASP A 95 -2.69 7.51 10.73
C ASP A 95 -1.60 7.75 9.67
N VAL A 96 -1.27 6.67 8.96
CA VAL A 96 -0.51 6.77 7.72
C VAL A 96 -1.41 7.39 6.65
N SER A 97 -0.90 8.34 5.86
CA SER A 97 -1.73 9.01 4.86
C SER A 97 -2.35 8.03 3.87
N SER A 98 -3.56 8.36 3.38
CA SER A 98 -4.30 7.56 2.40
C SER A 98 -3.47 7.28 1.15
N GLU A 99 -2.66 8.25 0.70
CA GLU A 99 -1.73 8.08 -0.43
C GLU A 99 -0.68 6.98 -0.17
N ILE A 100 -0.06 6.96 1.02
CA ILE A 100 0.91 5.93 1.38
C ILE A 100 0.21 4.57 1.50
N MET A 101 -0.99 4.54 2.08
CA MET A 101 -1.76 3.30 2.21
C MET A 101 -2.17 2.73 0.84
N ALA A 102 -2.58 3.58 -0.10
CA ALA A 102 -2.87 3.19 -1.47
C ALA A 102 -1.62 2.60 -2.16
N LYS A 103 -0.45 3.24 -2.00
CA LYS A 103 0.82 2.75 -2.54
C LYS A 103 1.25 1.41 -1.92
N LEU A 104 1.02 1.21 -0.62
CA LEU A 104 1.23 -0.06 0.06
C LEU A 104 0.33 -1.15 -0.53
N CYS A 105 -0.97 -0.91 -0.61
CA CYS A 105 -1.93 -1.85 -1.16
C CYS A 105 -1.62 -2.21 -2.62
N LEU A 106 -1.24 -1.23 -3.43
CA LEU A 106 -0.82 -1.48 -4.81
C LEU A 106 0.43 -2.37 -4.88
N ASN A 107 1.43 -2.12 -4.02
CA ASN A 107 2.61 -2.96 -3.96
C ASN A 107 2.24 -4.41 -3.59
N LEU A 108 1.42 -4.59 -2.55
CA LEU A 108 0.96 -5.90 -2.10
C LEU A 108 0.16 -6.63 -3.19
N ALA A 109 -0.79 -5.95 -3.81
CA ALA A 109 -1.62 -6.52 -4.88
C ALA A 109 -0.78 -7.04 -6.06
N ASN A 110 0.24 -6.27 -6.47
CA ASN A 110 1.10 -6.59 -7.62
C ASN A 110 2.17 -7.63 -7.32
N ASN A 111 2.65 -7.73 -6.08
CA ASN A 111 3.87 -8.49 -5.76
C ASN A 111 3.64 -9.70 -4.85
N THR A 112 2.40 -9.95 -4.40
CA THR A 112 2.05 -11.04 -3.47
C THR A 112 0.80 -11.80 -3.90
N GLN A 113 0.50 -12.90 -3.19
CA GLN A 113 -0.77 -13.64 -3.30
C GLN A 113 -1.77 -13.28 -2.20
N ALA A 114 -1.62 -12.10 -1.57
CA ALA A 114 -2.40 -11.72 -0.40
C ALA A 114 -3.91 -11.78 -0.68
N LYS A 115 -4.64 -12.56 0.12
CA LYS A 115 -6.11 -12.64 0.13
C LYS A 115 -6.70 -12.00 1.38
N ILE A 116 -5.94 -12.01 2.47
CA ILE A 116 -6.33 -11.43 3.75
C ILE A 116 -5.29 -10.38 4.11
N VAL A 117 -5.72 -9.13 4.27
CA VAL A 117 -4.85 -8.02 4.68
C VAL A 117 -5.50 -7.23 5.81
N HIS A 118 -4.97 -7.37 7.02
CA HIS A 118 -5.42 -6.63 8.19
C HIS A 118 -4.55 -5.40 8.43
N TYR A 119 -5.19 -4.28 8.77
CA TYR A 119 -4.53 -3.10 9.30
C TYR A 119 -4.92 -2.92 10.77
N ILE A 120 -3.92 -2.89 11.64
CA ILE A 120 -4.09 -2.82 13.10
C ILE A 120 -3.29 -1.66 13.69
N ASP A 121 -3.70 -1.17 14.85
CA ASP A 121 -3.02 -0.10 15.58
C ASP A 121 -1.82 -0.61 16.42
N GLU A 122 -1.17 0.31 17.12
CA GLU A 122 -0.06 0.01 18.03
C GLU A 122 -0.42 -1.00 19.13
N ALA A 123 -1.70 -1.06 19.54
CA ALA A 123 -2.23 -1.94 20.58
C ALA A 123 -2.83 -3.23 20.00
N GLU A 124 -2.53 -3.53 18.72
CA GLU A 124 -3.02 -4.68 17.97
C GLU A 124 -4.54 -4.71 17.77
N GLN A 125 -5.20 -3.57 17.95
CA GLN A 125 -6.63 -3.44 17.68
C GLN A 125 -6.87 -3.28 16.18
N HIS A 126 -7.93 -3.91 15.68
CA HIS A 126 -8.26 -3.87 14.27
C HIS A 126 -8.74 -2.47 13.87
N ILE A 127 -8.03 -1.84 12.93
CA ILE A 127 -8.42 -0.58 12.30
C ILE A 127 -9.29 -0.88 11.08
N GLU A 128 -8.77 -1.66 10.12
CA GLU A 128 -9.42 -1.87 8.82
C GLU A 128 -9.04 -3.22 8.18
N ASP A 129 -9.98 -3.79 7.41
CA ASP A 129 -9.73 -4.93 6.52
C ASP A 129 -9.52 -4.42 5.08
N LEU A 130 -8.29 -4.56 4.58
CA LEU A 130 -7.87 -4.08 3.27
C LEU A 130 -8.03 -5.14 2.17
N SER A 131 -8.51 -6.34 2.49
CA SER A 131 -8.60 -7.49 1.57
C SER A 131 -9.42 -7.16 0.33
N GLY A 132 -10.61 -6.59 0.53
CA GLY A 132 -11.48 -6.19 -0.58
C GLY A 132 -10.87 -5.11 -1.46
N TYR A 133 -10.06 -4.20 -0.90
CA TYR A 133 -9.37 -3.18 -1.68
C TYR A 133 -8.25 -3.78 -2.54
N ILE A 134 -7.47 -4.72 -1.99
CA ILE A 134 -6.46 -5.48 -2.73
C ILE A 134 -7.08 -6.24 -3.92
N GLU A 135 -8.25 -6.85 -3.73
CA GLU A 135 -8.95 -7.54 -4.81
C GLU A 135 -9.40 -6.59 -5.93
N ARG A 136 -9.99 -5.44 -5.58
CA ARG A 136 -10.38 -4.40 -6.55
C ARG A 136 -9.19 -3.86 -7.34
N ILE A 137 -8.01 -3.73 -6.72
CA ILE A 137 -6.77 -3.36 -7.42
C ILE A 137 -6.41 -4.39 -8.49
N ARG A 138 -6.46 -5.69 -8.15
CA ARG A 138 -6.12 -6.76 -9.09
C ARG A 138 -7.13 -6.90 -10.24
N GLN A 139 -8.40 -6.57 -9.99
CA GLN A 139 -9.44 -6.53 -11.01
C GLN A 139 -9.34 -5.29 -11.92
N GLY A 140 -8.44 -4.36 -11.62
CA GLY A 140 -8.28 -3.11 -12.37
C GLY A 140 -9.31 -2.03 -12.02
N GLU A 141 -10.20 -2.29 -11.07
CA GLU A 141 -11.27 -1.38 -10.67
C GLU A 141 -10.73 -0.21 -9.84
N ALA A 142 -9.81 -0.49 -8.92
CA ALA A 142 -9.14 0.54 -8.12
C ALA A 142 -7.96 1.21 -8.86
N MET A 143 -7.59 0.71 -10.05
CA MET A 143 -6.54 1.29 -10.89
C MET A 143 -7.00 2.57 -11.61
N ALA A 144 -8.31 2.77 -11.76
CA ALA A 144 -8.89 4.00 -12.30
C ALA A 144 -8.87 5.19 -11.31
N GLU A 145 -8.53 4.97 -10.04
CA GLU A 145 -8.48 6.01 -9.00
C GLU A 145 -7.05 6.49 -8.65
N ASN A 146 -5.99 5.72 -8.95
CA ASN A 146 -4.62 6.05 -8.49
C ASN A 146 -3.46 5.76 -9.47
N VAL A 147 -3.70 5.22 -10.68
CA VAL A 147 -2.57 4.83 -11.59
C VAL A 147 -2.02 5.96 -12.45
N ALA A 148 -2.68 7.12 -12.50
CA ALA A 148 -2.09 8.28 -13.17
C ALA A 148 -0.84 8.81 -12.43
N GLU A 149 -0.68 8.52 -11.13
CA GLU A 149 0.37 9.13 -10.31
C GLU A 149 1.66 8.28 -10.24
N VAL A 150 1.62 6.97 -10.51
CA VAL A 150 2.76 6.07 -10.21
C VAL A 150 3.71 5.83 -11.40
N THR A 151 3.42 6.35 -12.60
CA THR A 151 4.39 6.31 -13.73
C THR A 151 4.73 7.66 -14.36
N ALA A 152 4.24 8.77 -13.82
CA ALA A 152 4.54 10.10 -14.33
C ALA A 152 5.55 10.83 -13.42
N SER A 153 6.78 10.30 -13.36
CA SER A 153 7.92 11.16 -13.07
C SER A 153 8.28 11.94 -14.34
N ASP A 154 8.09 13.26 -14.25
CA ASP A 154 8.80 14.36 -14.92
C ASP A 154 8.38 14.91 -16.30
N ASP A 155 7.26 14.51 -16.89
CA ASP A 155 6.70 15.24 -18.05
C ASP A 155 5.19 15.43 -17.92
N VAL A 156 4.77 16.56 -17.35
CA VAL A 156 3.35 16.94 -17.22
C VAL A 156 2.72 17.35 -18.57
N ASN A 157 3.33 16.99 -19.70
CA ASN A 157 2.83 17.19 -21.07
C ASN A 157 3.04 15.97 -21.99
N ALA A 158 3.39 14.79 -21.46
CA ALA A 158 3.49 13.59 -22.29
C ALA A 158 2.09 12.99 -22.54
N ASP A 159 1.58 13.21 -23.75
CA ASP A 159 0.52 12.48 -24.48
C ASP A 159 -0.45 11.67 -23.59
N ILE A 160 -1.22 12.36 -22.77
CA ILE A 160 -2.33 11.75 -22.02
C ILE A 160 -3.44 11.48 -23.03
N ASP A 161 -3.83 10.22 -23.19
CA ASP A 161 -5.00 9.83 -23.99
C ASP A 161 -6.27 10.43 -23.37
N LYS A 162 -6.70 11.58 -23.90
CA LYS A 162 -7.87 12.34 -23.44
C LYS A 162 -9.21 11.68 -23.79
N HIS A 163 -9.18 10.49 -24.38
CA HIS A 163 -10.37 9.67 -24.64
C HIS A 163 -10.71 8.74 -23.46
N GLN A 164 -9.83 8.66 -22.44
CA GLN A 164 -10.07 7.91 -21.21
C GLN A 164 -10.15 8.83 -20.00
N ASN A 165 -10.64 8.31 -18.87
CA ASN A 165 -10.67 9.07 -17.61
C ASN A 165 -9.24 9.29 -17.10
N TYR A 166 -8.90 10.53 -16.73
CA TYR A 166 -7.58 10.88 -16.22
C TYR A 166 -7.66 11.89 -15.07
N ILE A 167 -6.56 12.03 -14.31
CA ILE A 167 -6.44 12.99 -13.22
C ILE A 167 -5.56 14.16 -13.69
N GLU A 168 -5.99 15.38 -13.44
CA GLU A 168 -5.25 16.59 -13.78
C GLU A 168 -5.21 17.55 -12.59
N LYS A 169 -4.06 18.22 -12.39
CA LYS A 169 -3.94 19.30 -11.42
C LYS A 169 -4.57 20.57 -12.00
N ARG A 170 -5.55 21.15 -11.32
CA ARG A 170 -6.16 22.42 -11.74
C ARG A 170 -6.33 23.36 -10.56
N THR A 171 -6.41 24.64 -10.88
CA THR A 171 -6.79 25.69 -9.94
C THR A 171 -8.16 26.18 -10.34
N GLU A 172 -9.20 25.78 -9.62
CA GLU A 172 -10.55 26.32 -9.81
C GLU A 172 -10.89 27.20 -8.61
N ASN A 173 -11.41 28.40 -8.88
CA ASN A 173 -11.77 29.40 -7.86
C ASN A 173 -10.66 29.71 -6.84
N GLY A 174 -9.39 29.66 -7.27
CA GLY A 174 -8.22 29.96 -6.43
C GLY A 174 -7.79 28.82 -5.50
N ILE A 175 -8.45 27.66 -5.56
CA ILE A 175 -8.08 26.46 -4.81
C ILE A 175 -7.41 25.49 -5.77
N GLU A 176 -6.14 25.19 -5.52
CA GLU A 176 -5.41 24.17 -6.26
C GLU A 176 -5.82 22.78 -5.77
N GLY A 177 -6.16 21.88 -6.70
CA GLY A 177 -6.63 20.54 -6.37
C GLY A 177 -6.47 19.56 -7.52
N LEU A 178 -6.66 18.27 -7.21
CA LEU A 178 -6.71 17.21 -8.21
C LEU A 178 -8.15 17.02 -8.67
N TYR A 179 -8.34 17.00 -9.99
CA TYR A 179 -9.64 16.82 -10.62
C TYR A 179 -9.65 15.55 -11.43
N ARG A 180 -10.72 14.77 -11.27
CA ARG A 180 -11.00 13.65 -12.16
C ARG A 180 -11.68 14.18 -13.42
N ILE A 181 -11.04 14.01 -14.56
CA ILE A 181 -11.59 14.40 -15.86
C ILE A 181 -12.24 13.18 -16.49
N THR A 182 -13.54 13.31 -16.79
CA THR A 182 -14.33 12.31 -17.51
C THR A 182 -14.66 12.86 -18.89
N PRO A 183 -14.05 12.35 -19.97
CA PRO A 183 -14.46 12.68 -21.33
C PRO A 183 -15.88 12.15 -21.60
N LYS A 184 -16.75 13.03 -22.09
CA LYS A 184 -18.09 12.72 -22.58
C LYS A 184 -18.18 13.11 -24.04
N TYR A 185 -18.78 12.23 -24.84
CA TYR A 185 -19.07 12.53 -26.23
C TYR A 185 -20.50 13.02 -26.35
N ASP A 186 -20.66 14.20 -26.94
CA ASP A 186 -21.97 14.66 -27.40
C ASP A 186 -22.43 13.76 -28.55
N LYS A 187 -23.61 13.15 -28.40
CA LYS A 187 -24.13 12.16 -29.36
C LYS A 187 -24.65 12.80 -30.65
N ASP A 188 -24.91 14.10 -30.65
CA ASP A 188 -25.48 14.83 -31.77
C ASP A 188 -24.38 15.56 -32.56
N THR A 189 -23.32 16.03 -31.89
CA THR A 189 -22.24 16.80 -32.53
C THR A 189 -20.92 16.04 -32.67
N GLY A 190 -20.72 14.94 -31.93
CA GLY A 190 -19.46 14.19 -31.89
C GLY A 190 -18.32 14.91 -31.16
N GLU A 191 -18.60 16.05 -30.53
CA GLU A 191 -17.60 16.84 -29.81
C GLU A 191 -17.26 16.21 -28.45
N LEU A 192 -15.99 16.30 -28.08
CA LEU A 192 -15.46 15.85 -26.81
C LEU A 192 -15.67 16.93 -25.74
N GLN A 193 -16.52 16.64 -24.76
CA GLN A 193 -16.72 17.48 -23.58
C GLN A 193 -15.98 16.89 -22.38
N LEU A 194 -15.18 17.71 -21.70
CA LEU A 194 -14.40 17.27 -20.53
C LEU A 194 -15.14 17.69 -19.26
N GLN A 195 -15.66 16.73 -18.51
CA GLN A 195 -16.30 17.00 -17.23
C GLN A 195 -15.29 16.81 -16.10
N ALA A 196 -14.97 17.88 -15.38
CA ALA A 196 -14.13 17.84 -14.19
C ALA A 196 -14.98 17.60 -12.95
N HIS A 197 -14.57 16.66 -12.10
CA HIS A 197 -15.11 16.49 -10.76
C HIS A 197 -13.99 16.74 -9.76
N GLY A 198 -14.19 17.75 -8.90
CA GLY A 198 -13.32 17.97 -7.75
C GLY A 198 -13.38 16.75 -6.84
N MET A 199 -12.23 16.18 -6.52
CA MET A 199 -12.16 15.09 -5.56
C MET A 199 -12.27 15.69 -4.15
N ALA A 200 -13.49 15.70 -3.61
CA ALA A 200 -13.71 15.97 -2.19
C ALA A 200 -13.32 14.71 -1.41
N PHE A 201 -12.42 14.86 -0.46
CA PHE A 201 -12.03 13.84 0.51
C PHE A 201 -12.85 14.00 1.78
#